data_AF-A0A495QVG6-F1
#
_entry.id   AF-A0A495QVG6-F1
#
_cell.length_a   1.000
_cell.length_b   1.000
_cell.length_c   1.000
_cell.angle_alpha   90.00
_cell.angle_beta   90.00
_cell.angle_gamma   90.00
#
_symmetry.space_group_name_H-M   'P 1'
#
loop_
_entity.id
_entity.type
_entity.pdbx_description
1 polymer ?
#
loop_
_entity_poly.entity_id
_entity_poly.type
_entity_poly.pdbx_seq_one_letter_code
_entity_poly.pdbx_strand_id
1 'polypeptide(L)' 'MASSTDSSTAIDEEVRQLYERYQAAESDAERREIALEMGKLDGRRHADIYAALENE' A
#
# COMPACT_ATOMS: atom_id res chain seq x y z
N MET A 1 -22.39 2.80 7.63
CA MET A 1 -21.00 2.70 8.11
C MET A 1 -20.42 1.33 7.76
N ALA A 2 -20.06 1.11 6.49
CA ALA A 2 -19.47 -0.15 6.00
C ALA A 2 -18.30 0.08 5.03
N SER A 3 -18.03 1.34 4.64
CA SER A 3 -17.06 1.65 3.58
C SER A 3 -15.60 1.55 4.02
N SER A 4 -15.32 1.81 5.31
CA SER A 4 -13.93 1.85 5.80
C SER A 4 -13.34 0.47 6.05
N THR A 5 -14.15 -0.51 6.48
CA THR A 5 -13.65 -1.87 6.74
C THR A 5 -13.32 -2.62 5.45
N ASP A 6 -14.15 -2.46 4.42
CA ASP A 6 -13.98 -3.11 3.11
C ASP A 6 -12.82 -2.51 2.30
N SER A 7 -12.55 -1.22 2.51
CA SER A 7 -11.39 -0.55 1.89
C SER A 7 -10.08 -0.96 2.55
N SER A 8 -10.06 -1.11 3.88
CA SER A 8 -8.87 -1.56 4.60
C SER A 8 -8.46 -2.99 4.24
N THR A 9 -9.42 -3.91 4.11
CA THR A 9 -9.16 -5.32 3.70
C THR A 9 -8.65 -5.42 2.27
N ALA A 10 -9.18 -4.62 1.34
CA ALA A 10 -8.70 -4.56 -0.04
C ALA A 10 -7.25 -4.05 -0.13
N ILE A 11 -6.90 -3.04 0.67
CA ILE A 11 -5.54 -2.50 0.72
C ILE A 11 -4.57 -3.51 1.36
N ASP A 12 -4.97 -4.20 2.44
CA ASP A 12 -4.13 -5.23 3.06
C ASP A 12 -3.84 -6.39 2.10
N GLU A 13 -4.82 -6.75 1.27
CA GLU A 13 -4.66 -7.74 0.20
C GLU A 13 -3.68 -7.27 -0.90
N GLU A 14 -3.80 -6.01 -1.34
CA GLU A 14 -2.91 -5.42 -2.34
C GLU A 14 -1.46 -5.36 -1.83
N VAL A 15 -1.24 -4.99 -0.57
CA VAL A 15 0.08 -5.00 0.08
C VAL A 15 0.65 -6.42 0.15
N ARG A 16 -0.17 -7.41 0.50
CA ARG A 16 0.25 -8.81 0.55
C ARG A 16 0.72 -9.31 -0.82
N GLN A 17 -0.04 -9.02 -1.88
CA GLN A 17 0.32 -9.42 -3.25
C GLN A 17 1.61 -8.74 -3.74
N LEU A 18 1.83 -7.47 -3.40
CA LEU A 18 3.08 -6.78 -3.72
C LEU A 18 4.26 -7.42 -3.00
N TYR A 19 4.09 -7.85 -1.75
CA TYR A 19 5.14 -8.55 -1.02
C TYR A 19 5.48 -9.90 -1.64
N GLU A 20 4.47 -10.67 -2.04
CA GLU A 20 4.68 -11.95 -2.73
C GLU A 20 5.42 -11.75 -4.06
N ARG A 21 5.04 -10.75 -4.86
CA ARG A 21 5.75 -10.38 -6.10
C ARG A 21 7.19 -9.95 -5.83
N TYR A 22 7.43 -9.16 -4.77
CA TYR A 22 8.78 -8.70 -4.41
C TYR A 22 9.71 -9.88 -4.08
N GLN A 23 9.19 -10.87 -3.36
CA GLN A 23 9.94 -12.07 -2.98
C GLN A 23 10.19 -13.00 -4.18
N ALA A 24 9.24 -13.07 -5.11
CA ALA A 24 9.38 -13.85 -6.33
C ALA A 24 10.25 -13.17 -7.41
N ALA A 25 10.55 -11.88 -7.27
CA ALA A 25 11.33 -11.13 -8.25
C ALA A 25 12.76 -11.70 -8.39
N GLU A 26 13.12 -11.98 -9.64
CA GLU A 26 14.40 -12.61 -10.00
C GLU A 26 15.49 -11.55 -10.25
N SER A 27 15.09 -10.28 -10.41
CA SER A 27 16.00 -9.17 -10.67
C SER A 27 15.82 -7.99 -9.71
N ASP A 28 16.90 -7.23 -9.53
CA ASP A 28 16.87 -6.00 -8.74
C ASP A 28 16.02 -4.90 -9.39
N ALA A 29 15.89 -4.92 -10.72
CA ALA A 29 15.02 -4.01 -11.45
C ALA A 29 13.54 -4.24 -11.11
N GLU A 30 13.10 -5.51 -11.10
CA GLU A 30 11.75 -5.91 -10.69
C GLU A 30 11.49 -5.57 -9.21
N ARG A 31 12.45 -5.89 -8.31
CA ARG A 31 12.35 -5.53 -6.89
C ARG A 31 12.21 -4.03 -6.70
N ARG A 32 12.97 -3.22 -7.45
CA ARG A 32 12.90 -1.76 -7.40
C ARG A 32 11.55 -1.24 -7.85
N GLU A 33 10.98 -1.79 -8.92
CA GLU A 33 9.66 -1.40 -9.40
C GLU A 33 8.57 -1.70 -8.36
N ILE A 34 8.61 -2.89 -7.76
CA ILE A 34 7.65 -3.31 -6.73
C ILE A 34 7.79 -2.47 -5.46
N ALA A 35 9.01 -2.14 -5.03
CA ALA A 35 9.23 -1.25 -3.90
C ALA A 35 8.67 0.17 -4.13
N LEU A 36 8.68 0.66 -5.38
CA LEU A 36 8.05 1.94 -5.73
C LEU A 36 6.52 1.85 -5.69
N GLU A 37 5.93 0.72 -6.07
CA GLU A 37 4.49 0.48 -5.93
C GLU A 37 4.07 0.46 -4.44
N MET A 38 4.82 -0.25 -3.59
CA MET A 38 4.59 -0.27 -2.14
C MET A 38 4.66 1.13 -1.53
N GLY A 39 5.67 1.94 -1.91
CA GLY A 39 5.83 3.30 -1.39
C GLY A 39 4.68 4.24 -1.79
N LYS A 40 4.07 4.05 -2.97
CA LYS A 40 2.89 4.83 -3.39
C LYS A 40 1.65 4.48 -2.56
N LEU A 41 1.47 3.19 -2.25
CA LEU A 41 0.38 2.72 -1.37
C LEU A 41 0.55 3.25 0.05
N ASP A 42 1.75 3.19 0.60
CA ASP A 42 2.03 3.71 1.94
C ASP A 42 1.90 5.25 2.02
N GLY A 43 2.29 5.95 0.96
CA GLY A 43 2.08 7.39 0.82
C GLY A 43 0.59 7.78 0.81
N ARG A 44 -0.28 6.98 0.18
CA ARG A 44 -1.74 7.18 0.24
C ARG A 44 -2.28 6.98 1.66
N ARG A 45 -1.84 5.93 2.36
CA ARG A 45 -2.19 5.71 3.79
C ARG A 45 -1.78 6.91 4.65
N HIS A 46 -0.59 7.44 4.44
CA HIS A 46 -0.12 8.61 5.17
C HIS A 46 -0.92 9.88 4.82
N ALA A 47 -1.31 10.08 3.57
CA ALA A 47 -2.14 11.22 3.16
C ALA A 47 -3.52 11.20 3.85
N ASP A 48 -4.16 10.04 3.94
CA ASP A 48 -5.44 9.88 4.65
C ASP A 48 -5.30 10.13 6.16
N ILE A 49 -4.19 9.72 6.77
CA ILE A 49 -3.88 9.98 8.18
C ILE A 49 -3.63 11.47 8.43
N TYR A 50 -2.85 12.15 7.59
CA TYR A 50 -2.63 13.59 7.72
C TYR A 50 -3.90 14.40 7.49
N ALA A 51 -4.74 14.03 6.52
CA ALA A 51 -6.04 14.67 6.30
C ALA A 51 -7.00 14.52 7.50
N ALA A 52 -6.91 13.39 8.22
CA ALA A 52 -7.66 13.18 9.45
C ALA A 52 -7.14 14.03 10.63
N LEU A 53 -5.84 14.34 10.65
CA LEU A 53 -5.19 15.16 11.70
C LEU A 53 -5.31 16.68 11.47
N GLU A 54 -5.45 17.15 10.23
CA GLU A 54 -5.57 18.59 9.91
C GLU A 54 -6.97 19.17 10.25
N ASN A 55 -7.93 18.31 10.62
CA ASN A 55 -9.29 18.70 11.01
C ASN A 55 -9.54 18.71 12.53
N GLU A 56 -8.47 18.72 13.35
CA GLU A 56 -8.52 18.82 14.82
C GLU A 56 -8.21 20.23 15.34
#